data_AF-N6TN24-F1
#
_entry.id   AF-N6TN24-F1
#
_cell.length_a   1.000
_cell.length_b   1.000
_cell.length_c   1.000
_cell.angle_alpha   90.00
_cell.angle_beta   90.00
_cell.angle_gamma   90.00
#
_symmetry.space_group_name_H-M   'P 1'
#
loop_
_entity.id
_entity.type
_entity.pdbx_description
1 polymer ?
#
loop_
_entity_poly.entity_id
_entity_poly.type
_entity_poly.pdbx_seq_one_letter_code
_entity_poly.pdbx_strand_id
1 'polypeptide(L)'
;MSDNGPEFSSIKFREFSVNWEFKHIKSSPRYPQSNGLVERYIQTVKNTLRKSMMDKKDPFLALLDLRNTPIDGKHSPANKTHL
;
A
#
# COMPACT_ATOMS: atom_id res chain seq x y z
N MET A 1 -1.71 -4.37 8.54
CA MET A 1 -2.47 -3.63 9.57
C MET A 1 -3.41 -2.68 8.85
N SER A 2 -4.70 -2.64 9.17
CA SER A 2 -5.70 -1.79 8.51
C SER A 2 -6.47 -0.97 9.54
N ASP A 3 -7.19 0.06 9.13
CA ASP A 3 -8.14 0.74 10.03
C ASP A 3 -9.34 -0.15 10.38
N ASN A 4 -10.26 0.39 11.19
CA ASN A 4 -11.51 -0.26 11.53
C ASN A 4 -12.62 -0.01 10.49
N GLY A 5 -12.27 0.23 9.23
CA GLY A 5 -13.23 0.37 8.15
C GLY A 5 -14.19 -0.83 8.08
N PRO A 6 -15.46 -0.62 7.67
CA PRO A 6 -16.45 -1.70 7.54
C PRO A 6 -15.98 -2.84 6.61
N GLU A 7 -15.15 -2.53 5.61
CA GLU A 7 -14.56 -3.49 4.69
C GLU A 7 -13.61 -4.48 5.38
N PHE A 8 -12.83 -4.01 6.36
CA PHE A 8 -11.86 -4.81 7.10
C PHE A 8 -12.43 -5.39 8.41
N SER A 9 -13.58 -4.93 8.86
CA SER A 9 -14.26 -5.42 10.07
C SER A 9 -15.41 -6.40 9.77
N SER A 10 -15.68 -6.67 8.50
CA SER A 10 -16.72 -7.61 8.08
C SER A 10 -16.40 -9.07 8.46
N ILE A 11 -17.45 -9.88 8.67
CA ILE A 11 -17.32 -11.33 8.92
C ILE A 11 -16.58 -12.02 7.78
N LYS A 12 -16.85 -11.61 6.53
CA LYS A 12 -16.18 -12.15 5.34
C LYS A 12 -14.67 -11.93 5.37
N PHE A 13 -14.22 -10.76 5.83
CA PHE A 13 -12.78 -10.48 5.95
C PHE A 13 -12.14 -11.31 7.07
N ARG A 14 -12.88 -11.55 8.16
CA ARG A 14 -12.44 -12.46 9.23
C ARG A 14 -12.30 -13.90 8.72
N GLU A 15 -13.29 -14.41 8.01
CA GLU A 15 -13.24 -15.75 7.39
C GLU A 15 -12.08 -15.85 6.39
N PHE A 16 -11.87 -14.84 5.56
CA PHE A 16 -10.72 -14.76 4.66
C PHE A 16 -9.38 -14.83 5.41
N SER A 17 -9.24 -14.10 6.52
CA SER A 17 -8.01 -14.12 7.34
C SER A 17 -7.73 -15.47 7.99
N VAL A 18 -8.78 -16.18 8.41
CA VAL A 18 -8.67 -17.53 8.97
C VAL A 18 -8.30 -18.52 7.87
N ASN A 19 -8.97 -18.47 6.73
CA ASN A 19 -8.73 -19.39 5.61
C ASN A 19 -7.33 -19.25 4.99
N TRP A 20 -6.77 -18.03 5.02
CA TRP A 20 -5.42 -17.73 4.52
C TRP A 20 -4.37 -17.67 5.64
N GLU A 21 -4.73 -18.07 6.86
CA GLU A 21 -3.84 -18.21 8.02
C GLU A 21 -3.00 -16.96 8.36
N PHE A 22 -3.52 -15.76 8.08
CA PHE A 22 -2.83 -14.51 8.44
C PHE A 22 -3.54 -13.78 9.58
N LYS A 23 -2.73 -13.19 10.46
CA LYS A 23 -3.25 -12.37 11.56
C LYS A 23 -3.65 -10.99 11.04
N HIS A 24 -4.94 -10.73 10.98
CA HIS A 24 -5.43 -9.38 10.72
C HIS A 24 -5.28 -8.49 11.97
N ILE A 25 -4.38 -7.50 11.89
CA ILE A 25 -4.17 -6.52 12.95
C ILE A 25 -4.90 -5.23 12.56
N LYS A 26 -5.82 -4.78 13.41
CA LYS A 26 -6.50 -3.49 13.24
C LYS A 26 -5.70 -2.39 13.93
N SER A 27 -5.52 -1.26 13.25
CA SER A 27 -4.94 -0.08 13.86
C SER A 27 -5.92 0.47 14.89
N SER A 28 -5.42 0.60 16.12
CA SER A 28 -6.09 1.44 17.12
C SER A 28 -6.08 2.88 16.61
N PRO A 29 -7.07 3.72 16.97
CA PRO A 29 -7.04 5.15 16.69
C PRO A 29 -5.72 5.84 17.11
N ARG A 30 -4.92 5.20 17.97
CA ARG A 30 -3.62 5.65 18.49
C ARG A 30 -2.41 5.19 17.66
N TYR A 31 -2.59 4.60 16.48
CA TYR A 31 -1.49 4.25 15.55
C TYR A 31 -1.49 5.11 14.26
N PRO A 32 -1.39 6.45 14.36
CA PRO A 32 -1.39 7.33 13.20
C PRO A 32 -0.17 7.11 12.29
N GLN A 33 0.94 6.57 12.78
CA GLN A 33 2.14 6.32 11.97
C GLN A 33 1.91 5.28 10.87
N SER A 34 1.24 4.16 11.17
CA SER A 34 0.94 3.13 10.17
C SER A 34 0.00 3.68 9.09
N ASN A 35 -1.01 4.43 9.49
CA ASN A 35 -1.96 5.04 8.57
C ASN A 35 -1.31 6.16 7.75
N GLY A 36 -0.47 6.99 8.37
CA GLY A 36 0.27 8.07 7.70
C GLY A 36 1.28 7.58 6.67
N LEU A 37 1.92 6.41 6.88
CA LEU A 37 2.76 5.78 5.85
C LEU A 37 1.94 5.33 4.64
N VAL A 38 0.78 4.71 4.87
CA VAL A 38 -0.14 4.30 3.81
C VAL A 38 -0.66 5.52 3.05
N GLU A 39 -1.11 6.57 3.75
CA GLU A 39 -1.58 7.83 3.16
C GLU A 39 -0.50 8.48 2.29
N ARG A 40 0.74 8.56 2.80
CA ARG A 40 1.87 9.10 2.04
C ARG A 40 2.16 8.28 0.80
N TYR A 41 2.11 6.96 0.88
CA TYR A 41 2.29 6.08 -0.27
C TYR A 41 1.18 6.27 -1.31
N ILE A 42 -0.08 6.34 -0.88
CA ILE A 42 -1.23 6.63 -1.76
C ILE A 42 -1.06 7.98 -2.46
N GLN A 43 -0.56 9.00 -1.76
CA GLN A 43 -0.28 10.29 -2.35
C GLN A 43 0.79 10.20 -3.45
N THR A 44 1.87 9.44 -3.20
CA THR A 44 2.91 9.18 -4.20
C THR A 44 2.33 8.49 -5.43
N VAL A 45 1.55 7.42 -5.26
CA VAL A 45 0.89 6.70 -6.37
C VAL A 45 0.02 7.64 -7.19
N LYS A 46 -0.86 8.42 -6.54
CA LYS A 46 -1.73 9.39 -7.23
C LYS A 46 -0.92 10.41 -8.02
N ASN A 47 0.17 10.92 -7.46
CA ASN A 47 1.03 11.89 -8.13
C ASN A 47 1.75 11.27 -9.34
N THR A 48 2.25 10.05 -9.22
CA THR A 48 2.87 9.30 -10.33
C THR A 48 1.86 9.10 -11.47
N LEU A 49 0.64 8.66 -11.15
CA LEU A 49 -0.41 8.46 -12.14
C LEU A 49 -0.79 9.77 -12.85
N ARG A 50 -0.98 10.87 -12.10
CA ARG A 50 -1.27 12.18 -12.70
C ARG A 50 -0.16 12.64 -13.65
N LYS A 51 1.10 12.51 -13.26
CA LYS A 51 2.25 12.86 -14.11
C LYS A 51 2.28 11.99 -15.37
N SER A 52 2.06 10.69 -15.25
CA SER A 52 1.99 9.78 -16.40
C SER A 52 0.90 10.19 -17.39
N MET A 53 -0.28 10.56 -16.90
CA MET A 53 -1.39 11.03 -17.73
C MET A 53 -1.07 12.35 -18.43
N MET A 54 -0.45 13.30 -17.73
CA MET A 54 -0.02 14.58 -18.31
C MET A 54 1.03 14.38 -19.41
N ASP A 55 1.97 13.46 -19.20
CA ASP A 55 3.02 13.10 -20.16
C ASP A 55 2.53 12.19 -21.30
N LYS A 56 1.24 11.81 -21.31
CA LYS A 56 0.64 10.80 -22.22
C LYS A 56 1.39 9.45 -22.22
N LYS A 57 1.99 9.10 -21.09
CA LYS A 57 2.67 7.81 -20.86
C LYS A 57 1.70 6.79 -20.28
N ASP A 58 1.97 5.51 -20.54
CA ASP A 58 1.19 4.40 -19.99
C ASP A 58 1.23 4.40 -18.45
N PRO A 59 0.08 4.58 -17.78
CA PRO A 59 -0.02 4.52 -16.32
C PRO A 59 0.50 3.22 -15.70
N PHE A 60 0.40 2.08 -16.41
CA PHE A 60 0.85 0.79 -15.91
C PHE A 60 2.38 0.71 -15.86
N LEU A 61 3.06 1.29 -16.85
CA LEU A 61 4.52 1.42 -16.84
C LEU A 61 4.98 2.33 -15.69
N ALA A 62 4.27 3.43 -15.43
CA ALA A 62 4.59 4.32 -14.32
C ALA A 62 4.45 3.64 -12.94
N LEU A 63 3.48 2.72 -12.78
CA LEU A 63 3.34 1.91 -11.56
C LEU A 63 4.46 0.86 -11.44
N LEU A 64 4.87 0.26 -12.56
CA LEU A 64 6.01 -0.67 -12.60
C LEU A 64 7.30 0.04 -12.17
N ASP A 65 7.57 1.22 -12.71
CA ASP A 65 8.73 2.04 -12.36
C ASP A 65 8.70 2.45 -10.89
N LEU A 66 7.53 2.84 -10.37
CA LEU A 66 7.36 3.17 -8.96
C LEU A 66 7.72 1.99 -8.05
N ARG A 67 7.36 0.75 -8.45
CA ARG A 67 7.69 -0.47 -7.71
C ARG A 67 9.18 -0.82 -7.75
N ASN A 68 9.87 -0.43 -8.82
CA ASN A 68 11.28 -0.73 -9.05
C ASN A 68 12.24 0.39 -8.59
N THR A 69 11.74 1.59 -8.32
CA THR A 69 12.57 2.73 -7.89
C THR A 69 12.93 2.61 -6.40
N PRO A 70 14.21 2.74 -6.02
CA PRO A 70 14.64 2.69 -4.62
C PRO A 70 14.01 3.81 -3.78
N ILE A 71 13.39 3.47 -2.64
CA ILE A 71 12.81 4.46 -1.72
C ILE A 71 13.90 5.13 -0.87
N ASP A 72 14.91 4.34 -0.46
CA ASP A 72 15.97 4.76 0.46
C ASP A 72 17.36 4.69 -0.21
N GLY A 73 17.43 4.78 -1.54
CA GLY A 73 18.67 4.65 -2.33
C GLY A 73 19.30 3.24 -2.34
N LYS A 74 18.73 2.29 -1.58
CA LYS A 74 19.23 0.91 -1.44
C LYS A 74 18.23 -0.15 -1.87
N HIS A 75 16.95 0.04 -1.57
CA HIS A 75 15.91 -0.96 -1.83
C HIS A 75 14.68 -0.33 -2.48
N SER A 76 14.23 -0.94 -3.58
CA SER A 76 12.94 -0.67 -4.20
C SER A 76 11.82 -1.34 -3.39
N PRO A 77 10.55 -0.90 -3.54
CA PRO A 77 9.41 -1.60 -2.98
C PRO A 77 9.39 -3.09 -3.30
N ALA A 78 9.80 -3.49 -4.52
CA ALA A 78 9.90 -4.89 -4.93
C ALA A 78 10.94 -5.68 -4.13
N ASN A 79 12.06 -5.06 -3.75
CA ASN A 79 13.19 -5.74 -3.12
C ASN A 79 13.15 -5.67 -1.58
N LYS A 80 12.12 -5.05 -1.00
CA LYS A 80 11.95 -4.90 0.45
C LYS A 80 11.33 -6.14 1.12
N THR A 81 11.03 -7.20 0.37
CA THR A 81 10.36 -8.43 0.85
C THR A 81 11.28 -9.51 1.43
N HIS A 82 12.58 -9.23 1.61
CA HIS A 82 13.58 -10.21 2.08
C HIS A 82 14.17 -9.91 3.49
N LEU A 83 13.40 -9.29 4.38
CA LEU A 83 13.79 -9.10 5.79
C LEU A 83 12.70 -9.61 6.73
#